data_AF-A0A8J2ZIT0-F1
#
_entry.id   AF-A0A8J2ZIT0-F1
#
_cell.length_a   1.000
_cell.length_b   1.000
_cell.length_c   1.000
_cell.angle_alpha   90.00
_cell.angle_beta   90.00
_cell.angle_gamma   90.00
#
_symmetry.space_group_name_H-M   'P 1'
#
loop_
_entity.id
_entity.type
_entity.pdbx_description
1 polymer ?
#
loop_
_entity_poly.entity_id
_entity_poly.type
_entity_poly.pdbx_seq_one_letter_code
_entity_poly.pdbx_strand_id
1 'polypeptide(L)'
;MIGRITALILLALWAAPLCAEGFVIDFAEVFDRNAANIQVATPGVEHLELPGPVIVERRGRRIRAEDQSGWGPAGCALDRLVTAAAAVLECPALFTPEQRDKVAGQLLRGVDFFAENTVPPMTQDARRAAMQDALAVRRAALGLSCATGVHPALAFAAHIAEDDSLARFERIFARPRLPVSRPCR
;
A
#
# COMPACT_ATOMS: atom_id res chain seq x y z
N MET A 1 43.13 45.60 17.38
CA MET A 1 42.47 44.73 18.37
C MET A 1 41.08 44.41 17.87
N ILE A 2 40.76 43.12 17.72
CA ILE A 2 39.49 42.44 18.09
C ILE A 2 38.20 43.11 17.57
N GLY A 3 37.35 42.50 16.74
CA GLY A 3 37.21 41.09 16.43
C GLY A 3 36.24 40.86 15.28
N ARG A 4 36.40 39.69 14.68
CA ARG A 4 35.56 39.10 13.64
C ARG A 4 34.15 38.84 14.20
N ILE A 5 33.11 39.27 13.50
CA ILE A 5 31.77 38.71 13.65
C ILE A 5 31.38 38.15 12.28
N THR A 6 31.72 36.88 12.08
CA THR A 6 31.24 36.08 10.96
C THR A 6 29.81 35.68 11.28
N ALA A 7 28.83 36.44 10.79
CA ALA A 7 27.41 36.07 10.89
C ALA A 7 27.11 35.00 9.83
N LEU A 8 27.31 33.73 10.20
CA LEU A 8 26.87 32.57 9.44
C LEU A 8 25.36 32.41 9.67
N ILE A 9 24.52 33.07 8.87
CA ILE A 9 23.08 32.85 8.90
C ILE A 9 22.80 31.56 8.12
N LEU A 10 22.62 30.47 8.86
CA LEU A 10 21.98 29.24 8.36
C LEU A 10 20.57 29.60 7.90
N LEU A 11 20.41 29.81 6.59
CA LEU A 11 19.10 29.81 5.96
C LEU A 11 18.59 28.36 5.98
N ALA A 12 17.62 28.15 6.87
CA ALA A 12 16.88 26.93 7.09
C ALA A 12 16.50 26.27 5.75
N LEU A 13 16.93 25.01 5.58
CA LEU A 13 16.30 24.11 4.62
C LEU A 13 14.83 24.01 5.00
N TRP A 14 13.98 24.65 4.21
CA TRP A 14 12.57 24.31 4.12
C TRP A 14 12.47 22.91 3.50
N ALA A 15 12.69 21.88 4.29
CA ALA A 15 12.29 20.53 3.95
C ALA A 15 10.80 20.38 4.29
N ALA A 16 9.95 20.79 3.37
CA ALA A 16 8.59 20.26 3.28
C ALA A 16 8.25 20.10 1.79
N PRO A 17 7.46 19.09 1.38
CA PRO A 17 6.72 18.15 2.20
C PRO A 17 7.12 16.69 1.89
N LEU A 18 7.07 15.80 2.87
CA LEU A 18 6.75 14.41 2.54
C LEU A 18 5.63 14.02 3.48
N CYS A 19 4.41 14.44 3.10
CA CYS A 19 3.27 13.59 3.37
C CYS A 19 3.64 12.24 2.76
N ALA A 20 4.04 11.28 3.58
CA ALA A 20 4.02 9.90 3.17
C ALA A 20 2.53 9.59 2.95
N GLU A 21 2.04 9.86 1.75
CA GLU A 21 0.68 9.52 1.34
C GLU A 21 0.61 8.00 1.18
N GLY A 22 0.62 7.28 2.30
CA GLY A 22 0.42 5.83 2.41
C GLY A 22 0.95 5.01 1.24
N PHE A 23 0.12 4.07 0.79
CA PHE A 23 0.37 3.24 -0.38
C PHE A 23 -0.34 3.85 -1.59
N VAL A 24 0.30 4.82 -2.25
CA VAL A 24 -0.22 5.50 -3.45
C VAL A 24 0.63 5.17 -4.67
N ILE A 25 -0.03 5.04 -5.82
CA ILE A 25 0.62 4.81 -7.12
C ILE A 25 0.70 6.15 -7.86
N ASP A 26 1.90 6.55 -8.29
CA ASP A 26 2.07 7.68 -9.19
C ASP A 26 1.74 7.26 -10.63
N PHE A 27 0.46 7.35 -10.97
CA PHE A 27 0.03 7.01 -12.32
C PHE A 27 0.57 7.97 -13.39
N ALA A 28 0.92 9.22 -13.05
CA ALA A 28 1.52 10.10 -14.05
C ALA A 28 2.87 9.53 -14.50
N GLU A 29 3.70 9.13 -13.55
CA GLU A 29 4.97 8.46 -13.82
C GLU A 29 4.78 7.10 -14.52
N VAL A 30 3.74 6.33 -14.16
CA VAL A 30 3.39 5.09 -14.89
C VAL A 30 3.17 5.37 -16.37
N PHE A 31 2.37 6.39 -16.72
CA PHE A 31 2.11 6.75 -18.11
C PHE A 31 3.35 7.29 -18.81
N ASP A 32 4.13 8.16 -18.14
CA ASP A 32 5.33 8.77 -18.73
C ASP A 32 6.40 7.73 -19.06
N ARG A 33 6.66 6.78 -18.14
CA ARG A 33 7.61 5.67 -18.38
C ARG A 33 7.17 4.71 -19.49
N ASN A 34 5.88 4.63 -19.75
CA ASN A 34 5.31 3.71 -20.73
C ASN A 34 4.73 4.44 -21.94
N ALA A 35 5.14 5.69 -22.20
CA ALA A 35 4.55 6.53 -23.24
C ALA A 35 4.54 5.87 -24.63
N ALA A 36 5.58 5.09 -24.96
CA ALA A 36 5.68 4.36 -26.22
C ALA A 36 4.67 3.21 -26.37
N ASN A 37 4.10 2.72 -25.27
CA ASN A 37 3.17 1.59 -25.23
C ASN A 37 1.70 2.03 -25.05
N ILE A 38 1.43 3.33 -25.01
CA ILE A 38 0.08 3.86 -24.87
C ILE A 38 -0.69 3.63 -26.17
N GLN A 39 -1.84 2.99 -26.05
CA GLN A 39 -2.81 2.81 -27.12
C GLN A 39 -3.94 3.82 -26.96
N VAL A 40 -4.30 4.52 -28.02
CA VAL A 40 -5.47 5.41 -28.02
C VAL A 40 -6.68 4.57 -28.41
N ALA A 41 -7.47 4.14 -27.41
CA ALA A 41 -8.62 3.26 -27.64
C ALA A 41 -9.76 4.01 -28.36
N THR A 42 -10.01 5.26 -27.97
CA THR A 42 -10.91 6.23 -28.62
C THR A 42 -10.41 7.65 -28.34
N PRO A 43 -10.87 8.69 -29.05
CA PRO A 43 -10.44 10.07 -28.77
C PRO A 43 -10.62 10.44 -27.28
N GLY A 44 -9.53 10.80 -26.61
CA GLY A 44 -9.52 11.17 -25.19
C GLY A 44 -9.50 10.01 -24.19
N VAL A 45 -9.32 8.76 -24.66
CA VAL A 45 -9.13 7.57 -23.82
C VAL A 45 -7.80 6.91 -24.16
N GLU A 46 -6.89 6.94 -23.20
CA GLU A 46 -5.60 6.26 -23.29
C GLU A 46 -5.68 4.93 -22.53
N HIS A 47 -5.18 3.88 -23.16
CA HIS A 47 -5.14 2.53 -22.66
C HIS A 47 -3.68 2.08 -22.58
N LEU A 48 -3.29 1.53 -21.45
CA LEU A 48 -1.95 1.02 -21.20
C LEU A 48 -2.03 -0.39 -20.62
N GLU A 49 -1.53 -1.36 -21.37
CA GLU A 49 -1.30 -2.71 -20.88
C GLU A 49 0.09 -2.77 -20.23
N LEU A 50 0.14 -3.11 -18.95
CA LEU A 50 1.36 -3.22 -18.18
C LEU A 50 1.77 -4.71 -18.03
N PRO A 51 3.07 -4.98 -17.77
CA PRO A 51 3.50 -6.30 -17.34
C PRO A 51 2.72 -6.77 -16.10
N GLY A 52 2.38 -8.06 -16.08
CA GLY A 52 1.75 -8.68 -14.91
C GLY A 52 0.24 -8.47 -14.82
N PRO A 53 -0.50 -9.11 -15.74
CA PRO A 53 -1.83 -8.70 -16.26
C PRO A 53 -2.50 -7.48 -15.60
N VAL A 54 -1.93 -6.27 -15.75
CA VAL A 54 -2.58 -5.02 -15.30
C VAL A 54 -2.89 -4.15 -16.50
N ILE A 55 -4.12 -3.64 -16.55
CA ILE A 55 -4.55 -2.65 -17.54
C ILE A 55 -4.84 -1.34 -16.83
N VAL A 56 -4.34 -0.23 -17.36
CA VAL A 56 -4.61 1.13 -16.88
C VAL A 56 -5.28 1.94 -17.98
N GLU A 57 -6.42 2.54 -17.68
CA GLU A 57 -7.15 3.45 -18.56
C GLU A 57 -7.12 4.87 -17.98
N ARG A 58 -6.79 5.86 -18.81
CA ARG A 58 -6.82 7.28 -18.47
C ARG A 58 -7.80 8.02 -19.37
N ARG A 59 -8.74 8.74 -18.75
CA ARG A 59 -9.71 9.64 -19.39
C ARG A 59 -9.60 11.03 -18.77
N GLY A 60 -8.77 11.88 -19.35
CA GLY A 60 -8.38 13.15 -18.74
C GLY A 60 -7.73 12.91 -17.37
N ARG A 61 -8.35 13.42 -16.29
CA ARG A 61 -7.86 13.21 -14.91
C ARG A 61 -8.36 11.92 -14.25
N ARG A 62 -9.27 11.18 -14.88
CA ARG A 62 -9.79 9.93 -14.32
C ARG A 62 -8.90 8.78 -14.72
N ILE A 63 -8.49 7.98 -13.74
CA ILE A 63 -7.65 6.80 -13.94
C ILE A 63 -8.37 5.60 -13.36
N ARG A 64 -8.40 4.52 -14.12
CA ARG A 64 -8.91 3.22 -13.69
C ARG A 64 -7.83 2.19 -13.97
N ALA A 65 -7.54 1.34 -13.00
CA ALA A 65 -6.67 0.21 -13.19
C ALA A 65 -7.44 -1.09 -12.89
N GLU A 66 -7.12 -2.14 -13.63
CA GLU A 66 -7.69 -3.47 -13.47
C GLU A 66 -6.58 -4.50 -13.43
N ASP A 67 -6.62 -5.36 -12.41
CA ASP A 67 -5.73 -6.50 -12.25
C ASP A 67 -6.47 -7.77 -12.74
N GLN A 68 -5.97 -8.35 -13.83
CA GLN A 68 -6.52 -9.55 -14.47
C GLN A 68 -5.72 -10.82 -14.13
N SER A 69 -4.94 -10.82 -13.04
CA SER A 69 -4.15 -11.98 -12.60
C SER A 69 -4.96 -13.21 -12.17
N GLY A 70 -6.29 -13.08 -12.05
CA GLY A 70 -7.17 -14.14 -11.54
C GLY A 70 -7.15 -14.30 -10.01
N TRP A 71 -6.18 -13.69 -9.33
CA TRP A 71 -6.04 -13.73 -7.86
C TRP A 71 -6.58 -12.47 -7.16
N GLY A 72 -6.81 -11.42 -7.95
CA GLY A 72 -7.35 -10.14 -7.50
C GLY A 72 -6.27 -9.07 -7.30
N PRO A 73 -6.71 -7.80 -7.09
CA PRO A 73 -5.81 -6.66 -7.02
C PRO A 73 -4.90 -6.71 -5.79
N ALA A 74 -3.58 -6.69 -6.01
CA ALA A 74 -2.60 -6.80 -4.93
C ALA A 74 -2.67 -5.63 -3.92
N GLY A 75 -2.97 -4.40 -4.37
CA GLY A 75 -3.14 -3.25 -3.47
C GLY A 75 -4.38 -3.39 -2.58
N CYS A 76 -5.47 -3.96 -3.09
CA CYS A 76 -6.64 -4.29 -2.28
C CYS A 76 -6.35 -5.39 -1.24
N ALA A 77 -5.52 -6.37 -1.61
CA ALA A 77 -5.07 -7.39 -0.67
C ALA A 77 -4.24 -6.78 0.47
N LEU A 78 -3.33 -5.84 0.15
CA LEU A 78 -2.59 -5.08 1.15
C LEU A 78 -3.51 -4.28 2.09
N ASP A 79 -4.53 -3.59 1.56
CA ASP A 79 -5.49 -2.84 2.40
C ASP A 79 -6.21 -3.74 3.44
N ARG A 80 -6.58 -4.95 3.01
CA ARG A 80 -7.14 -5.96 3.90
C ARG A 80 -6.13 -6.39 4.98
N LEU A 81 -4.88 -6.63 4.61
CA LEU A 81 -3.83 -6.99 5.57
C LEU A 81 -3.54 -5.87 6.56
N VAL A 82 -3.55 -4.60 6.13
CA VAL A 82 -3.47 -3.44 7.02
C VAL A 82 -4.62 -3.44 8.03
N THR A 83 -5.83 -3.80 7.59
CA THR A 83 -7.01 -3.94 8.49
C THR A 83 -6.80 -5.03 9.54
N ALA A 84 -6.37 -6.22 9.11
CA ALA A 84 -6.12 -7.33 10.02
C ALA A 84 -5.01 -7.00 11.02
N ALA A 85 -3.89 -6.46 10.56
CA ALA A 85 -2.78 -6.07 11.41
C ALA A 85 -3.15 -4.95 12.39
N ALA A 86 -3.91 -3.94 11.94
CA ALA A 86 -4.43 -2.90 12.83
C ALA A 86 -5.31 -3.49 13.94
N ALA A 87 -6.17 -4.46 13.62
CA ALA A 87 -7.02 -5.12 14.61
C ALA A 87 -6.20 -5.96 15.61
N VAL A 88 -5.17 -6.67 15.15
CA VAL A 88 -4.24 -7.42 16.01
C VAL A 88 -3.45 -6.49 16.93
N LEU A 89 -2.96 -5.36 16.42
CA LEU A 89 -2.21 -4.38 17.21
C LEU A 89 -3.07 -3.71 18.28
N GLU A 90 -4.35 -3.49 18.01
CA GLU A 90 -5.27 -2.87 18.96
C GLU A 90 -5.70 -3.84 20.07
N CYS A 91 -5.98 -5.10 19.73
CA CYS A 91 -6.45 -6.11 20.67
C CYS A 91 -5.54 -7.36 20.72
N PRO A 92 -4.25 -7.22 21.07
CA PRO A 92 -3.27 -8.30 20.94
C PRO A 92 -3.55 -9.52 21.83
N ALA A 93 -4.26 -9.32 22.95
CA ALA A 93 -4.62 -10.37 23.90
C ALA A 93 -5.68 -11.35 23.36
N LEU A 94 -6.38 -10.99 22.27
CA LEU A 94 -7.38 -11.86 21.63
C LEU A 94 -6.77 -12.85 20.63
N PHE A 95 -5.47 -12.76 20.38
CA PHE A 95 -4.75 -13.57 19.40
C PHE A 95 -3.59 -14.32 20.05
N THR A 96 -3.31 -15.52 19.59
CA THR A 96 -2.11 -16.26 20.01
C THR A 96 -0.85 -15.62 19.42
N PRO A 97 0.35 -15.83 20.00
CA PRO A 97 1.60 -15.35 19.41
C PRO A 97 1.76 -15.76 17.93
N GLU A 98 1.45 -17.02 17.60
CA GLU A 98 1.52 -17.53 16.23
C GLU A 98 0.59 -16.78 15.27
N GLN A 99 -0.66 -16.50 15.69
CA GLN A 99 -1.60 -15.72 14.86
C GLN A 99 -1.07 -14.31 14.59
N ARG A 100 -0.49 -13.67 15.61
CA ARG A 100 0.10 -12.33 15.46
C ARG A 100 1.27 -12.34 14.47
N ASP A 101 2.14 -13.34 14.58
CA ASP A 101 3.30 -13.49 13.69
C ASP A 101 2.87 -13.78 12.25
N LYS A 102 1.85 -14.64 12.05
CA LYS A 102 1.28 -14.92 10.72
C LYS A 102 0.70 -13.66 10.06
N VAL A 103 -0.08 -12.88 10.80
CA VAL A 103 -0.65 -11.61 10.29
C VAL A 103 0.45 -10.59 9.99
N ALA A 104 1.44 -10.44 10.88
CA ALA A 104 2.57 -9.53 10.67
C ALA A 104 3.39 -9.94 9.43
N GLY A 105 3.67 -11.23 9.26
CA GLY A 105 4.40 -11.75 8.11
C GLY A 105 3.68 -11.51 6.79
N GLN A 106 2.35 -11.69 6.75
CA GLN A 106 1.57 -11.36 5.54
C GLN A 106 1.55 -9.86 5.25
N LEU A 107 1.38 -9.02 6.27
CA LEU A 107 1.45 -7.58 6.08
C LEU A 107 2.79 -7.18 5.46
N LEU A 108 3.91 -7.63 6.03
CA LEU A 108 5.25 -7.30 5.52
C LEU A 108 5.42 -7.75 4.06
N ARG A 109 4.95 -8.95 3.69
CA ARG A 109 4.94 -9.40 2.29
C ARG A 109 4.16 -8.47 1.37
N GLY A 110 2.96 -8.06 1.77
CA GLY A 110 2.15 -7.13 0.99
C GLY A 110 2.81 -5.74 0.86
N VAL A 111 3.44 -5.26 1.92
CA VAL A 111 4.18 -4.00 1.95
C VAL A 111 5.39 -4.05 1.02
N ASP A 112 6.18 -5.12 1.08
CA ASP A 112 7.33 -5.34 0.19
C ASP A 112 6.87 -5.44 -1.26
N PHE A 113 5.81 -6.21 -1.54
CA PHE A 113 5.23 -6.31 -2.87
C PHE A 113 4.83 -4.93 -3.41
N PHE A 114 4.12 -4.12 -2.64
CA PHE A 114 3.71 -2.79 -3.10
C PHE A 114 4.92 -1.91 -3.37
N ALA A 115 5.87 -1.88 -2.44
CA ALA A 115 7.06 -1.04 -2.53
C ALA A 115 7.93 -1.36 -3.75
N GLU A 116 8.09 -2.66 -4.06
CA GLU A 116 8.91 -3.12 -5.17
C GLU A 116 8.24 -2.90 -6.53
N ASN A 117 6.90 -2.93 -6.58
CA ASN A 117 6.14 -2.98 -7.83
C ASN A 117 5.38 -1.69 -8.16
N THR A 118 5.32 -0.72 -7.25
CA THR A 118 4.84 0.62 -7.58
C THR A 118 5.88 1.37 -8.43
N VAL A 119 5.45 2.47 -9.04
CA VAL A 119 6.27 3.26 -9.97
C VAL A 119 6.27 4.71 -9.49
N PRO A 120 7.45 5.29 -9.18
CA PRO A 120 8.74 4.60 -9.00
C PRO A 120 8.71 3.64 -7.80
N PRO A 121 9.57 2.60 -7.74
CA PRO A 121 9.68 1.76 -6.54
C PRO A 121 9.97 2.60 -5.30
N MET A 122 9.38 2.22 -4.17
CA MET A 122 9.55 2.96 -2.91
C MET A 122 10.94 2.73 -2.33
N THR A 123 11.49 3.76 -1.71
CA THR A 123 12.66 3.60 -0.83
C THR A 123 12.27 2.86 0.45
N GLN A 124 13.27 2.32 1.16
CA GLN A 124 13.04 1.63 2.44
C GLN A 124 12.33 2.52 3.47
N ASP A 125 12.72 3.80 3.54
CA ASP A 125 12.12 4.75 4.48
C ASP A 125 10.69 5.13 4.08
N ALA A 126 10.43 5.37 2.79
CA ALA A 126 9.07 5.62 2.30
C ALA A 126 8.15 4.43 2.56
N ARG A 127 8.63 3.20 2.33
CA ARG A 127 7.91 1.96 2.62
C ARG A 127 7.56 1.84 4.10
N ARG A 128 8.52 2.10 4.99
CA ARG A 128 8.32 2.06 6.44
C ARG A 128 7.29 3.10 6.88
N ALA A 129 7.43 4.33 6.41
CA ALA A 129 6.52 5.43 6.73
C ALA A 129 5.09 5.11 6.26
N ALA A 130 4.92 4.68 5.00
CA ALA A 130 3.62 4.30 4.45
C ALA A 130 2.94 3.18 5.25
N MET A 131 3.68 2.16 5.68
CA MET A 131 3.14 1.10 6.53
C MET A 131 2.69 1.64 7.89
N GLN A 132 3.52 2.46 8.54
CA GLN A 132 3.19 3.04 9.84
C GLN A 132 1.97 3.95 9.77
N ASP A 133 1.90 4.81 8.75
CA ASP A 133 0.79 5.72 8.52
C ASP A 133 -0.50 4.95 8.20
N ALA A 134 -0.43 3.94 7.33
CA ALA A 134 -1.58 3.11 7.00
C ALA A 134 -2.13 2.37 8.24
N LEU A 135 -1.26 1.83 9.09
CA LEU A 135 -1.66 1.20 10.36
C LEU A 135 -2.26 2.22 11.33
N ALA A 136 -1.66 3.39 11.50
CA ALA A 136 -2.15 4.43 12.39
C ALA A 136 -3.54 4.93 11.97
N VAL A 137 -3.71 5.25 10.68
CA VAL A 137 -5.00 5.66 10.10
C VAL A 137 -6.04 4.56 10.28
N ARG A 138 -5.69 3.30 9.99
CA ARG A 138 -6.63 2.19 10.09
C ARG A 138 -7.05 1.91 11.54
N ARG A 139 -6.12 1.97 12.50
CA ARG A 139 -6.44 1.81 13.93
C ARG A 139 -7.41 2.89 14.41
N ALA A 140 -7.13 4.15 14.07
CA ALA A 140 -8.01 5.26 14.39
C ALA A 140 -9.41 5.09 13.77
N ALA A 141 -9.50 4.59 12.54
CA ALA A 141 -10.76 4.36 11.84
C ALA A 141 -11.57 3.18 12.39
N LEU A 142 -10.90 2.13 12.88
CA LEU A 142 -11.58 0.93 13.40
C LEU A 142 -12.25 1.17 14.77
N GLY A 143 -11.65 2.00 15.63
CA GLY A 143 -12.24 2.36 16.94
C GLY A 143 -12.62 1.13 17.79
N LEU A 144 -11.78 0.08 17.79
CA LEU A 144 -12.13 -1.20 18.38
C LEU A 144 -12.23 -1.12 19.91
N SER A 145 -13.20 -1.85 20.45
CA SER A 145 -13.20 -2.26 21.85
C SER A 145 -12.77 -3.73 21.91
N CYS A 146 -11.80 -4.03 22.78
CA CYS A 146 -11.31 -5.41 22.97
C CYS A 146 -12.19 -6.22 23.94
N ALA A 147 -13.33 -5.67 24.36
CA ALA A 147 -14.35 -6.44 25.07
C ALA A 147 -14.90 -7.54 24.14
N THR A 148 -15.45 -8.61 24.71
CA THR A 148 -16.01 -9.76 23.99
C THR A 148 -17.29 -9.39 23.24
N GLY A 149 -17.14 -8.63 22.17
CA GLY A 149 -18.10 -8.42 21.10
C GLY A 149 -17.35 -8.63 19.78
N VAL A 150 -17.89 -9.44 18.88
CA VAL A 150 -17.18 -9.84 17.66
C VAL A 150 -17.23 -8.69 16.65
N HIS A 151 -16.27 -7.76 16.75
CA HIS A 151 -16.08 -6.77 15.71
C HIS A 151 -15.63 -7.48 14.41
N PRO A 152 -16.21 -7.18 13.22
CA PRO A 152 -15.86 -7.86 11.98
C PRO A 152 -14.37 -7.86 11.66
N ALA A 153 -13.65 -6.78 12.00
CA ALA A 153 -12.20 -6.69 11.81
C ALA A 153 -11.41 -7.68 12.69
N LEU A 154 -11.89 -8.01 13.90
CA LEU A 154 -11.25 -9.00 14.77
C LEU A 154 -11.47 -10.42 14.23
N ALA A 155 -12.68 -10.74 13.79
CA ALA A 155 -12.97 -12.01 13.13
C ALA A 155 -12.18 -12.17 11.82
N PHE A 156 -12.09 -11.11 11.03
CA PHE A 156 -11.29 -11.09 9.83
C PHE A 156 -9.80 -11.31 10.11
N ALA A 157 -9.25 -10.65 11.14
CA ALA A 157 -7.86 -10.85 11.53
C ALA A 157 -7.56 -12.29 11.96
N ALA A 158 -8.49 -12.95 12.66
CA ALA A 158 -8.37 -14.36 13.01
C ALA A 158 -8.35 -15.25 11.74
N HIS A 159 -9.25 -14.97 10.79
CA HIS A 159 -9.31 -15.70 9.51
C HIS A 159 -8.05 -15.52 8.65
N ILE A 160 -7.41 -14.35 8.67
CA ILE A 160 -6.14 -14.11 7.96
C ILE A 160 -5.01 -15.01 8.48
N ALA A 161 -5.04 -15.40 9.75
CA ALA A 161 -4.06 -16.27 10.36
C ALA A 161 -4.27 -17.78 10.04
N GLU A 162 -5.33 -18.13 9.31
CA GLU A 162 -5.58 -19.50 8.85
C GLU A 162 -4.74 -19.84 7.60
N ASP A 163 -4.29 -21.09 7.50
CA ASP A 163 -3.34 -21.49 6.45
C ASP A 163 -3.90 -21.31 5.02
N ASP A 164 -5.19 -21.56 4.81
CA ASP A 164 -5.87 -21.33 3.52
C ASP A 164 -5.84 -19.85 3.11
N SER A 165 -6.01 -18.94 4.08
CA SER A 165 -5.87 -17.50 3.86
C SER A 165 -4.43 -17.17 3.49
N LEU A 166 -3.44 -17.74 4.20
CA LEU A 166 -2.03 -17.50 3.91
C LEU A 166 -1.67 -17.90 2.48
N ALA A 167 -2.08 -19.10 2.04
CA ALA A 167 -1.85 -19.61 0.69
C ALA A 167 -2.53 -18.74 -0.39
N ARG A 168 -3.64 -18.08 -0.06
CA ARG A 168 -4.28 -17.11 -0.97
C ARG A 168 -3.43 -15.86 -1.15
N PHE A 169 -2.95 -15.24 -0.07
CA PHE A 169 -2.11 -14.04 -0.18
C PHE A 169 -0.77 -14.32 -0.85
N GLU A 170 -0.18 -15.49 -0.60
CA GLU A 170 1.03 -15.93 -1.30
C GLU A 170 0.82 -15.95 -2.82
N ARG A 171 -0.30 -16.51 -3.30
CA ARG A 171 -0.63 -16.48 -4.74
C ARG A 171 -0.83 -15.07 -5.28
N ILE A 172 -1.47 -14.18 -4.51
CA ILE A 172 -1.67 -12.78 -4.90
C ILE A 172 -0.31 -12.09 -5.08
N PHE A 173 0.65 -12.31 -4.19
CA PHE A 173 1.95 -11.62 -4.22
C PHE A 173 3.05 -12.38 -4.98
N ALA A 174 2.75 -13.54 -5.55
CA ALA A 174 3.76 -14.40 -6.20
C ALA A 174 4.35 -13.84 -7.49
N ARG A 175 3.66 -12.91 -8.17
CA ARG A 175 4.09 -12.39 -9.48
C ARG A 175 4.17 -10.87 -9.49
N PRO A 176 5.34 -10.29 -9.85
CA PRO A 176 5.52 -8.85 -10.00
C PRO A 176 4.47 -8.23 -10.92
N ARG A 177 3.81 -7.17 -10.45
CA ARG A 177 2.84 -6.34 -11.19
C ARG A 177 2.45 -5.11 -10.40
N LEU A 178 1.95 -4.08 -11.10
CA LEU A 178 1.48 -2.85 -10.47
C LEU A 178 0.42 -3.16 -9.38
N PRO A 179 0.58 -2.68 -8.13
CA PRO A 179 -0.26 -3.07 -7.01
C PRO A 179 -1.61 -2.32 -6.98
N VAL A 180 -2.48 -2.63 -7.94
CA VAL A 180 -3.79 -1.97 -8.10
C VAL A 180 -4.57 -1.97 -6.79
N SER A 181 -4.93 -0.78 -6.32
CA SER A 181 -5.59 -0.57 -5.03
C SER A 181 -7.08 -0.28 -5.15
N ARG A 182 -7.59 -0.02 -6.36
CA ARG A 182 -9.02 0.18 -6.65
C ARG A 182 -9.35 -0.20 -8.10
N PRO A 183 -10.54 -0.77 -8.38
CA PRO A 183 -11.58 -1.15 -7.41
C PRO A 183 -11.21 -2.41 -6.61
N CYS A 184 -11.69 -2.50 -5.38
CA CYS A 184 -11.64 -3.74 -4.59
C CYS A 184 -12.97 -4.48 -4.73
N ARG A 185 -12.92 -5.77 -5.08
CA ARG A 185 -14.10 -6.64 -5.20
C ARG A 185 -14.13 -7.65 -4.06
#